data_AF-A0A2E8EHU0-F1
#
_entry.id   AF-A0A2E8EHU0-F1
#
_cell.length_a   1.000
_cell.length_b   1.000
_cell.length_c   1.000
_cell.angle_alpha   90.00
_cell.angle_beta   90.00
_cell.angle_gamma   90.00
#
_symmetry.space_group_name_H-M   'P 1'
#
loop_
_entity.id
_entity.type
_entity.pdbx_description
1 polymer ?
#
loop_
_entity_poly.entity_id
_entity_poly.type
_entity_poly.pdbx_seq_one_letter_code
_entity_poly.pdbx_strand_id
1 'polypeptide(L)' 'MYNLAALHPKLAKEWHLTRNGDLTLYQVTPGSSRKVWWRCSQEHEWEAAINSRTSGSGCPECYKEDRCEIYRKARAHYEI' A
#
# COMPACT_ATOMS: atom_id res chain seq x y z
N MET A 1 4.23 22.39 7.37
CA MET A 1 4.91 21.57 6.32
C MET A 1 3.97 20.44 5.94
N TYR A 2 3.40 20.45 4.72
CA TYR A 2 2.33 19.53 4.28
C TYR A 2 2.92 18.47 3.33
N ASN A 3 3.55 17.44 3.88
CA ASN A 3 4.13 16.34 3.10
C ASN A 3 3.58 14.97 3.53
N LEU A 4 3.78 13.96 2.70
CA LEU A 4 3.22 12.62 2.89
C LEU A 4 3.70 11.97 4.19
N ALA A 5 4.98 12.10 4.54
CA ALA A 5 5.53 11.55 5.78
C ALA A 5 4.83 12.12 7.03
N ALA A 6 4.59 13.43 7.07
CA ALA A 6 3.99 14.10 8.22
C ALA A 6 2.51 13.74 8.41
N LEU A 7 1.77 13.54 7.31
CA LEU A 7 0.32 13.34 7.34
C LEU A 7 -0.07 11.86 7.37
N HIS A 8 0.75 10.98 6.80
CA HIS A 8 0.47 9.56 6.68
C HIS A 8 1.67 8.71 7.12
N PRO A 9 1.98 8.65 8.43
CA PRO A 9 3.12 7.89 8.95
C PRO A 9 3.01 6.37 8.70
N LYS A 10 1.79 5.85 8.49
CA LYS A 10 1.58 4.46 8.08
C LYS A 10 2.09 4.20 6.65
N LEU A 11 1.78 5.12 5.72
CA LEU A 11 2.25 5.03 4.33
C LEU A 11 3.76 5.19 4.23
N ALA A 12 4.38 5.97 5.12
CA ALA A 12 5.83 6.10 5.19
C ALA A 12 6.54 4.75 5.41
N LYS A 13 5.92 3.83 6.17
CA LYS A 13 6.46 2.48 6.40
C LYS A 13 6.38 1.58 5.16
N GLU A 14 5.49 1.91 4.24
CA GLU A 14 5.29 1.16 3.01
C GLU A 14 6.04 1.78 1.82
N TRP A 15 6.85 2.81 2.04
CA TRP A 15 7.63 3.45 0.98
C TRP A 15 8.80 2.57 0.54
N HIS A 16 8.97 2.40 -0.76
CA HIS A 16 10.11 1.69 -1.29
C HIS A 16 11.36 2.58 -1.35
N LEU A 17 12.36 2.32 -0.52
CA LEU A 17 13.55 3.18 -0.40
C LEU A 17 14.42 3.18 -1.67
N THR A 18 14.68 2.03 -2.27
CA THR A 18 15.63 1.94 -3.39
C THR A 18 15.00 2.21 -4.76
N ARG A 19 13.78 1.72 -5.02
CA ARG A 19 13.11 1.89 -6.34
C ARG A 19 12.62 3.30 -6.63
N ASN A 20 12.47 4.15 -5.63
CA ASN A 20 12.06 5.54 -5.82
C ASN A 20 13.24 6.50 -6.08
N GLY A 21 14.48 5.98 -6.12
CA GLY A 21 15.69 6.78 -6.32
C GLY A 21 15.83 7.85 -5.24
N ASP A 22 16.11 9.08 -5.67
CA ASP A 22 16.29 10.23 -4.77
C ASP A 22 14.96 10.83 -4.26
N LEU A 23 13.82 10.29 -4.71
CA LEU A 23 12.52 10.80 -4.29
C LEU A 23 12.22 10.37 -2.85
N THR A 24 12.02 11.36 -1.99
CA THR A 24 11.70 11.14 -0.58
C THR A 24 10.24 11.46 -0.27
N LEU A 25 9.73 10.84 0.80
CA LEU A 25 8.39 11.10 1.35
C LEU A 25 8.16 12.57 1.77
N TYR A 26 9.24 13.32 1.98
CA TYR A 26 9.19 14.74 2.36
C TYR A 26 9.00 15.67 1.16
N GLN A 27 9.28 15.17 -0.06
CA GLN A 27 9.18 15.92 -1.32
C GLN A 27 7.84 15.71 -2.04
N VAL A 28 6.95 14.88 -1.48
CA VAL A 28 5.66 14.54 -2.09
C VAL A 28 4.49 14.89 -1.19
N THR A 29 3.37 15.27 -1.80
CA THR A 29 2.13 15.60 -1.11
C THR A 29 1.15 14.43 -1.19
N PRO A 30 0.24 14.26 -0.21
CA PRO A 30 -0.75 13.19 -0.23
C PRO A 30 -1.65 13.19 -1.47
N GLY A 31 -2.02 14.36 -1.99
CA GLY A 31 -2.89 14.48 -3.17
C GLY A 31 -2.20 14.21 -4.51
N SER A 32 -0.91 13.86 -4.53
CA SER A 32 -0.18 13.69 -5.79
C SER A 32 -0.65 12.45 -6.57
N SER A 33 -0.88 12.61 -7.87
CA SER A 33 -1.14 11.49 -8.79
C SER A 33 0.15 10.77 -9.22
N ARG A 34 1.31 11.21 -8.73
CA ARG A 34 2.60 10.58 -9.04
C ARG A 34 2.59 9.13 -8.60
N LYS A 35 2.94 8.24 -9.53
CA LYS A 35 3.17 6.84 -9.24
C LYS A 35 4.55 6.63 -8.66
N VAL A 36 4.60 5.86 -7.59
CA VAL A 36 5.81 5.53 -6.84
C VAL A 36 5.74 4.06 -6.44
N TRP A 37 6.89 3.52 -6.11
CA TRP A 37 7.00 2.15 -5.63
C TRP A 37 6.68 2.07 -4.14
N TRP A 38 5.85 1.09 -3.81
CA TRP A 38 5.46 0.73 -2.45
C TRP A 38 5.95 -0.68 -2.16
N ARG A 39 6.19 -0.95 -0.88
CA ARG A 39 6.55 -2.26 -0.36
C ARG A 39 5.83 -2.48 0.96
N CYS A 40 5.01 -3.53 1.06
CA CYS A 40 4.31 -3.85 2.31
C CYS A 40 5.21 -4.68 3.25
N SER A 41 4.69 -4.99 4.44
CA SER A 41 5.39 -5.81 5.43
C SER A 41 5.63 -7.26 5.00
N GLN A 42 4.83 -7.77 4.04
CA GLN A 42 5.01 -9.09 3.43
C GLN A 42 5.97 -9.06 2.24
N GLU A 43 6.76 -7.98 2.09
CA GLU A 43 7.72 -7.78 1.01
C GLU A 43 7.13 -7.74 -0.41
N HIS A 44 5.81 -7.67 -0.57
CA HIS A 44 5.21 -7.40 -1.87
C HIS A 44 5.54 -5.99 -2.33
N GLU A 45 6.08 -5.88 -3.55
CA GLU A 45 6.42 -4.61 -4.19
C GLU A 45 5.39 -4.30 -5.28
N TRP A 46 4.86 -3.07 -5.31
CA TRP A 46 3.96 -2.65 -6.38
C TRP A 46 4.04 -1.15 -6.63
N GLU A 47 3.62 -0.74 -7.81
CA GLU A 47 3.54 0.67 -8.20
C GLU A 47 2.11 1.19 -8.00
N ALA A 48 1.96 2.31 -7.31
CA ALA A 48 0.66 2.96 -7.13
C ALA A 48 0.81 4.48 -6.99
N ALA A 49 -0.25 5.20 -7.36
CA ALA A 49 -0.32 6.65 -7.19
C ALA A 49 -0.45 7.01 -5.70
N ILE A 50 0.23 8.08 -5.27
CA ILE A 50 0.23 8.52 -3.87
C ILE A 50 -1.20 8.84 -3.39
N ASN A 51 -1.98 9.56 -4.21
CA ASN A 51 -3.37 9.90 -3.89
C ASN A 51 -4.28 8.68 -3.71
N SER A 52 -4.08 7.62 -4.50
CA SER A 52 -4.83 6.36 -4.35
C SER A 52 -4.51 5.69 -3.02
N ARG A 53 -3.23 5.69 -2.63
CA ARG A 53 -2.77 5.13 -1.36
C ARG A 53 -3.28 5.93 -0.16
N THR A 54 -3.31 7.25 -0.26
CA THR A 54 -3.86 8.12 0.80
C THR A 54 -5.37 7.99 0.94
N SER A 55 -6.08 7.65 -0.14
CA SER A 55 -7.51 7.35 -0.13
C SER A 55 -7.85 5.94 0.39
N GLY A 56 -6.85 5.15 0.79
CA GLY A 56 -7.05 3.85 1.44
C GLY A 56 -6.83 2.62 0.55
N SER A 57 -6.35 2.77 -0.69
CA SER A 57 -5.98 1.60 -1.51
C SER A 57 -4.80 0.86 -0.88
N GLY A 58 -4.89 -0.47 -0.75
CA GLY A 58 -3.93 -1.36 -0.09
C GLY A 58 -2.89 -2.01 -1.01
N CYS A 59 -2.14 -2.98 -0.47
CA CYS A 59 -1.32 -3.89 -1.28
C CYS A 59 -2.24 -4.84 -2.07
N PRO A 60 -2.09 -4.95 -3.41
CA PRO A 60 -2.95 -5.79 -4.23
C PRO A 60 -2.78 -7.28 -3.94
N GLU A 61 -1.57 -7.75 -3.59
CA GLU A 61 -1.32 -9.16 -3.30
C GLU A 61 -1.90 -9.56 -1.94
N CYS A 62 -1.68 -8.78 -0.88
CA CYS A 62 -2.30 -9.05 0.42
C CYS A 62 -3.84 -9.08 0.33
N TYR A 63 -4.43 -8.20 -0.48
CA TYR A 63 -5.87 -8.22 -0.70
C TYR A 63 -6.38 -9.50 -1.37
N LYS A 64 -5.58 -10.13 -2.26
CA LYS A 64 -5.95 -11.42 -2.85
C LYS A 64 -5.81 -12.55 -1.83
N GLU A 65 -4.73 -12.57 -1.06
CA GLU A 65 -4.46 -13.57 -0.03
C GLU A 65 -5.57 -13.61 1.03
N ASP A 66 -5.91 -12.44 1.60
CA ASP A 66 -6.99 -12.31 2.59
C ASP A 66 -8.33 -12.81 2.02
N ARG A 67 -8.60 -12.47 0.75
CA ARG A 67 -9.84 -12.87 0.08
C ARG A 67 -9.91 -14.40 -0.11
N CYS A 68 -8.80 -15.04 -0.48
CA CYS A 68 -8.73 -16.49 -0.60
C CYS A 68 -8.96 -17.19 0.75
N GLU A 69 -8.44 -16.64 1.85
CA GLU A 69 -8.69 -17.17 3.19
C GLU A 69 -10.17 -17.07 3.58
N ILE A 70 -10.80 -15.92 3.35
CA ILE A 70 -12.24 -15.72 3.60
C ILE A 70 -13.07 -16.76 2.83
N TYR A 71 -12.79 -16.98 1.54
CA TYR A 71 -13.53 -17.96 0.75
C TYR A 71 -13.30 -19.40 1.20
N ARG A 72 -12.06 -19.77 1.59
CA ARG A 72 -11.78 -21.11 2.14
C ARG A 72 -12.58 -21.36 3.42
N LYS A 73 -12.61 -20.39 4.34
CA LYS A 73 -13.38 -20.47 5.60
C LYS A 73 -14.89 -20.52 5.33
N ALA A 74 -15.40 -19.69 4.43
CA ALA A 74 -16.81 -19.68 4.06
C ALA A 74 -17.24 -21.01 3.45
N ARG A 75 -16.40 -21.63 2.61
CA ARG A 75 -16.68 -22.94 2.01
C ARG A 75 -16.71 -24.06 3.06
N ALA A 76 -15.79 -24.03 4.02
CA ALA A 76 -15.75 -25.00 5.11
C ALA A 76 -16.96 -24.92 6.06
N HIS A 77 -17.60 -23.74 6.19
CA HIS A 77 -18.79 -23.56 7.00
C HIS A 77 -20.08 -24.13 6.35
N TYR A 78 -20.08 -24.34 5.03
CA TYR A 78 -21.25 -24.86 4.29
C TYR A 78 -21.21 -26.38 4.04
N GLU A 79 -20.15 -27.08 4.47
CA GLU A 79 -20.02 -28.54 4.35
C GLU A 79 -20.47 -29.30 5.63
N ILE A 80 -21.43 -28.75 6.40
CA ILE A 80 -22.10 -29.43 7.54
C ILE A 80 -23.59 -29.61 7.23
#